data_AF-A0A7S0VHQ8-F1
#
_entry.id   AF-A0A7S0VHQ8-F1
#
_cell.length_a   1.000
_cell.length_b   1.000
_cell.length_c   1.000
_cell.angle_alpha   90.00
_cell.angle_beta   90.00
_cell.angle_gamma   90.00
#
_symmetry.space_group_name_H-M   'P 1'
#
loop_
_entity.id
_entity.type
_entity.pdbx_description
1 polymer ?
#
loop_
_entity_poly.entity_id
_entity_poly.type
_entity_poly.pdbx_seq_one_letter_code
_entity_poly.pdbx_strand_id
1 'polypeptide(L)'
;HGDYYTWIGPNKGLLHSGTNYQLSKALWSSLKEKNFYELDHSFARDEELYRDMSLVNFLSNHDVARVATQLQDEYHYPFLAHFLLFTVRGVPCVYYGDELKVPGVKEE
;
A
#
# COMPACT_ATOMS: atom_id res chain seq x y z
N HIS A 1 -13.81 -2.66 3.23
CA HIS A 1 -13.63 -1.55 2.27
C HIS A 1 -14.69 -1.69 1.19
N GLY A 2 -15.22 -0.56 0.69
CA GLY A 2 -16.31 -0.55 -0.28
C GLY A 2 -15.85 -0.87 -1.71
N ASP A 3 -16.80 -1.10 -2.60
CA ASP A 3 -16.54 -1.35 -4.02
C ASP A 3 -16.03 -0.07 -4.72
N TYR A 4 -14.73 -0.05 -5.06
CA TYR A 4 -14.10 1.08 -5.76
C TYR A 4 -14.71 1.38 -7.12
N TYR A 5 -15.33 0.39 -7.80
CA TYR A 5 -16.03 0.62 -9.06
C TYR A 5 -17.20 1.60 -8.91
N THR A 6 -17.80 1.69 -7.72
CA THR A 6 -18.90 2.62 -7.46
C THR A 6 -18.45 4.09 -7.45
N TRP A 7 -17.20 4.36 -7.06
CA TRP A 7 -16.72 5.72 -6.84
C TRP A 7 -15.70 6.18 -7.89
N ILE A 8 -14.82 5.29 -8.34
CA ILE A 8 -13.68 5.60 -9.22
C ILE A 8 -13.88 5.01 -10.61
N GLY A 9 -14.51 3.84 -10.69
CA GLY A 9 -14.59 3.06 -11.92
C GLY A 9 -15.20 3.84 -13.11
N PRO A 10 -14.85 3.44 -14.35
CA PRO A 10 -15.15 4.18 -15.58
C PRO A 10 -16.66 4.42 -15.80
N ASN A 11 -17.52 3.60 -15.19
CA ASN A 11 -18.97 3.69 -15.35
C ASN A 11 -19.64 4.78 -14.50
N LYS A 12 -18.97 5.30 -13.45
CA LYS A 12 -19.51 6.37 -12.59
C LYS A 12 -18.57 7.57 -12.46
N GLY A 13 -17.26 7.34 -12.42
CA GLY A 13 -16.22 8.38 -12.57
C GLY A 13 -16.32 9.58 -11.62
N LEU A 14 -16.84 9.41 -10.40
CA LEU A 14 -17.01 10.52 -9.45
C LEU A 14 -15.66 11.01 -8.90
N LEU A 15 -14.69 10.10 -8.80
CA LEU A 15 -13.34 10.36 -8.29
C LEU A 15 -12.29 9.88 -9.31
N HIS A 16 -11.17 10.59 -9.37
CA HIS A 16 -10.04 10.21 -10.21
C HIS A 16 -9.23 9.03 -9.66
N SER A 17 -9.32 8.80 -8.34
CA SER A 17 -8.52 7.79 -7.62
C SER A 17 -9.11 7.52 -6.24
N GLY A 18 -8.52 6.57 -5.52
CA GLY A 18 -8.78 6.27 -4.13
C GLY A 18 -7.66 5.46 -3.51
N THR A 19 -7.63 5.45 -2.18
CA THR A 19 -6.58 4.82 -1.39
C THR A 19 -6.66 3.29 -1.46
N ASN A 20 -5.61 2.64 -1.95
CA ASN A 20 -5.50 1.20 -2.16
C ASN A 20 -5.07 0.47 -0.88
N TYR A 21 -5.96 0.35 0.10
CA TYR A 21 -5.63 -0.33 1.36
C TYR A 21 -5.24 -1.80 1.20
N GLN A 22 -5.79 -2.49 0.19
CA GLN A 22 -5.51 -3.92 -0.05
C GLN A 22 -4.05 -4.11 -0.48
N LEU A 23 -3.64 -3.44 -1.56
CA LEU A 23 -2.26 -3.56 -2.04
C LEU A 23 -1.28 -2.93 -1.05
N SER A 24 -1.60 -1.76 -0.50
CA SER A 24 -0.75 -1.04 0.46
C SER A 24 -0.39 -1.88 1.69
N LYS A 25 -1.34 -2.65 2.23
CA LYS A 25 -1.05 -3.59 3.32
C LYS A 25 -0.09 -4.70 2.86
N ALA A 26 -0.38 -5.31 1.72
CA ALA A 26 0.40 -6.42 1.19
C ALA A 26 1.87 -6.06 0.95
N LEU A 27 2.17 -4.83 0.51
CA LEU A 27 3.55 -4.37 0.24
C LEU A 27 4.48 -4.49 1.46
N TRP A 28 4.01 -4.12 2.66
CA TRP A 28 4.82 -4.23 3.88
C TRP A 28 4.59 -5.56 4.59
N SER A 29 3.36 -6.09 4.62
CA SER A 29 3.08 -7.31 5.40
C SER A 29 3.79 -8.53 4.79
N SER A 30 3.93 -8.59 3.46
CA SER A 30 4.66 -9.68 2.80
C SER A 30 6.13 -9.72 3.20
N LEU A 31 6.76 -8.56 3.45
CA LEU A 31 8.14 -8.47 3.93
C LEU A 31 8.24 -8.90 5.39
N LYS A 32 7.32 -8.41 6.23
CA LYS A 32 7.27 -8.74 7.66
C LYS A 32 7.09 -10.24 7.90
N GLU A 33 6.14 -10.84 7.20
CA GLU A 33 5.74 -12.24 7.39
C GLU A 33 6.49 -13.19 6.46
N LYS A 34 7.33 -12.67 5.56
CA LYS A 34 8.05 -13.42 4.51
C LYS A 34 7.09 -14.23 3.64
N ASN A 35 5.88 -13.72 3.44
CA ASN A 35 4.80 -14.36 2.71
C ASN A 35 4.57 -13.65 1.36
N PHE A 36 5.34 -14.04 0.35
CA PHE A 36 5.21 -13.48 -1.00
C PHE A 36 4.04 -14.07 -1.80
N TYR A 37 3.42 -15.16 -1.34
CA TYR A 37 2.20 -15.70 -1.96
C TYR A 37 1.02 -14.74 -1.77
N GLU A 38 0.89 -14.11 -0.59
CA GLU A 38 -0.13 -13.09 -0.36
C GLU A 38 0.10 -11.81 -1.17
N LEU A 39 1.36 -11.45 -1.40
CA LEU A 39 1.72 -10.33 -2.26
C LEU A 39 1.29 -10.60 -3.71
N ASP A 40 1.64 -11.79 -4.24
CA ASP A 40 1.26 -12.22 -5.59
C ASP A 40 -0.27 -12.27 -5.75
N HIS A 41 -0.97 -12.86 -4.79
CA HIS A 41 -2.44 -12.86 -4.77
C HIS A 41 -3.03 -11.45 -4.74
N SER A 42 -2.44 -10.54 -3.98
CA SER A 42 -2.85 -9.13 -3.94
C SER A 42 -2.64 -8.43 -5.28
N PHE A 43 -1.53 -8.70 -5.98
CA PHE A 43 -1.30 -8.19 -7.33
C PHE A 43 -2.29 -8.74 -8.34
N ALA A 44 -2.54 -10.05 -8.34
CA ALA A 44 -3.50 -10.67 -9.25
C ALA A 44 -4.91 -10.07 -9.08
N ARG A 45 -5.34 -9.89 -7.82
CA ARG A 45 -6.62 -9.25 -7.50
C ARG A 45 -6.67 -7.78 -7.94
N ASP A 46 -5.60 -7.04 -7.71
CA ASP A 46 -5.48 -5.64 -8.12
C ASP A 46 -5.52 -5.49 -9.66
N GLU A 47 -4.92 -6.42 -10.39
CA GLU A 47 -4.97 -6.49 -11.85
C GLU A 47 -6.33 -6.95 -12.40
N GLU A 48 -7.05 -7.81 -11.67
CA GLU A 48 -8.39 -8.26 -12.05
C GLU A 48 -9.44 -7.15 -11.85
N LEU A 49 -9.41 -6.49 -10.69
CA LEU A 49 -10.46 -5.57 -10.26
C LEU A 49 -10.15 -4.10 -10.57
N TYR A 50 -8.88 -3.71 -10.63
CA TYR A 50 -8.50 -2.29 -10.64
C TYR A 50 -7.57 -1.94 -11.80
N ARG A 51 -7.48 -2.79 -12.83
CA ARG A 51 -6.62 -2.63 -14.01
C ARG A 51 -6.66 -1.23 -14.61
N ASP A 52 -7.88 -0.74 -14.83
CA ASP A 52 -8.15 0.54 -15.49
C ASP A 52 -8.26 1.71 -14.49
N MET A 53 -7.96 1.47 -13.20
CA MET A 53 -7.98 2.48 -12.16
C MET A 53 -6.55 2.80 -11.69
N SER A 54 -6.26 4.08 -11.47
CA SER A 54 -5.00 4.50 -10.86
C SER A 54 -5.21 4.70 -9.36
N LEU A 55 -5.04 3.67 -8.54
CA LEU A 55 -5.23 3.76 -7.09
C LEU A 55 -3.97 4.27 -6.38
N VAL A 56 -4.15 4.93 -5.23
CA VAL A 56 -3.05 5.46 -4.41
C VAL A 56 -2.52 4.38 -3.48
N ASN A 57 -1.26 3.98 -3.68
CA ASN A 57 -0.55 3.04 -2.82
C ASN A 57 0.26 3.81 -1.77
N PHE A 58 0.38 3.26 -0.57
CA PHE A 58 1.16 3.85 0.52
C PHE A 58 1.72 2.74 1.41
N LEU A 59 2.72 3.06 2.24
CA LEU A 59 3.23 2.13 3.26
C LEU A 59 2.74 2.48 4.65
N SER A 60 2.46 3.77 4.90
CA SER A 60 1.86 4.28 6.13
C SER A 60 1.04 5.53 5.84
N ASN A 61 0.19 5.92 6.78
CA ASN A 61 -0.58 7.15 6.75
C ASN A 61 -0.94 7.56 8.19
N HIS A 62 -1.80 8.55 8.36
CA HIS A 62 -2.23 9.02 9.69
C HIS A 62 -3.14 8.02 10.44
N ASP A 63 -3.72 7.03 9.75
CA ASP A 63 -4.66 6.05 10.30
C ASP A 63 -4.03 4.67 10.57
N VAL A 64 -2.76 4.45 10.22
CA VAL A 64 -2.04 3.18 10.40
C VAL A 64 -0.65 3.41 10.97
N ALA A 65 -0.07 2.39 11.61
CA ALA A 65 1.28 2.48 12.16
C ALA A 65 2.34 2.68 11.05
N ARG A 66 3.45 3.33 11.40
CA ARG A 66 4.54 3.63 10.47
C ARG A 66 5.27 2.38 9.99
N VAL A 67 5.74 2.40 8.73
CA VAL A 67 6.36 1.24 8.07
C VAL A 67 7.69 0.89 8.75
N ALA A 68 8.42 1.89 9.25
CA ALA A 68 9.62 1.68 10.05
C ALA A 68 9.33 0.90 11.35
N THR A 69 8.15 1.09 11.95
CA THR A 69 7.71 0.30 13.11
C THR A 69 7.23 -1.08 12.70
N GLN A 70 6.51 -1.20 11.57
CA GLN A 70 6.04 -2.49 11.08
C GLN A 70 7.18 -3.44 10.67
N LEU A 71 8.28 -2.89 10.15
CA LEU A 71 9.42 -3.62 9.59
C LEU A 71 10.71 -3.43 10.40
N GLN A 72 10.57 -3.24 11.72
CA GLN A 72 11.70 -2.96 12.61
C GLN A 72 12.71 -4.11 12.76
N ASP A 73 12.29 -5.35 12.46
CA ASP A 73 13.10 -6.55 12.70
C ASP A 73 14.32 -6.66 11.76
N GLU A 74 14.24 -6.07 10.57
CA GLU A 74 15.34 -6.09 9.59
C GLU A 74 15.56 -4.70 8.98
N TYR A 75 16.75 -4.13 9.22
CA TYR A 75 17.10 -2.74 8.85
C TYR A 75 16.84 -2.38 7.38
N HIS A 76 16.93 -3.37 6.49
CA HIS A 76 16.80 -3.19 5.05
C HIS A 76 15.36 -3.30 4.54
N TYR A 77 14.42 -3.83 5.34
CA TYR A 77 13.02 -4.04 4.92
C TYR A 77 12.26 -2.74 4.63
N PRO A 78 12.40 -1.64 5.41
CA PRO A 78 11.79 -0.38 5.02
C PRO A 78 12.24 0.13 3.64
N PHE A 79 13.50 -0.12 3.24
CA PHE A 79 13.99 0.26 1.91
C PHE A 79 13.39 -0.63 0.82
N LEU A 80 13.29 -1.94 1.05
CA LEU A 80 12.61 -2.88 0.14
C LEU A 80 11.13 -2.52 -0.01
N ALA A 81 10.45 -2.13 1.06
CA ALA A 81 9.06 -1.69 1.01
C ALA A 81 8.89 -0.45 0.12
N HIS A 82 9.80 0.53 0.23
CA HIS A 82 9.81 1.70 -0.65
C HIS A 82 10.13 1.34 -2.09
N PHE A 83 11.08 0.42 -2.33
CA PHE A 83 11.35 -0.11 -3.66
C PHE A 83 10.09 -0.72 -4.28
N LEU A 84 9.36 -1.56 -3.54
CA LEU A 84 8.09 -2.11 -3.98
C LEU A 84 7.08 -0.98 -4.27
N LEU A 85 6.87 -0.05 -3.34
CA LEU A 85 5.95 1.09 -3.54
C LEU A 85 6.23 1.86 -4.83
N PHE A 86 7.49 2.10 -5.17
CA PHE A 86 7.89 2.87 -6.36
C PHE A 86 7.92 2.08 -7.66
N THR A 87 7.81 0.75 -7.61
CA THR A 87 7.90 -0.12 -8.80
C THR A 87 6.59 -0.81 -9.14
N VAL A 88 5.64 -0.89 -8.20
CA VAL A 88 4.31 -1.45 -8.45
C VAL A 88 3.40 -0.46 -9.16
N ARG A 89 2.39 -0.99 -9.87
CA ARG A 89 1.36 -0.19 -10.54
C ARG A 89 0.56 0.63 -9.52
N GLY A 90 0.32 1.90 -9.83
CA GLY A 90 -0.48 2.83 -9.03
C GLY A 90 0.21 4.16 -8.80
N VAL A 91 -0.37 4.99 -7.94
CA VAL A 91 0.20 6.28 -7.54
C VAL A 91 0.91 6.09 -6.20
N PRO A 92 2.26 6.14 -6.13
CA PRO A 92 2.96 6.02 -4.86
C PRO A 92 2.77 7.27 -4.00
N CYS A 93 2.41 7.08 -2.73
CA CYS A 93 2.27 8.13 -1.73
C CYS A 93 3.13 7.82 -0.52
N VAL A 94 4.06 8.73 -0.20
CA VAL A 94 4.97 8.62 0.95
C VAL A 94 4.43 9.50 2.08
N TYR A 95 4.30 8.92 3.27
CA TYR A 95 3.89 9.67 4.46
C TYR A 95 5.10 10.36 5.09
N TYR A 96 4.98 11.64 5.44
CA TYR A 96 6.10 12.43 5.93
C TYR A 96 6.84 11.74 7.09
N GLY A 97 8.16 11.69 7.01
CA GLY A 97 9.02 10.98 7.95
C GLY A 97 9.30 9.51 7.61
N ASP A 98 8.51 8.86 6.75
CA ASP A 98 8.82 7.49 6.31
C ASP A 98 10.12 7.45 5.48
N GLU A 99 10.39 8.52 4.72
CA GLU A 99 11.65 8.72 3.99
C GLU A 99 12.88 8.82 4.92
N LEU A 100 12.65 9.16 6.20
CA LEU A 100 13.67 9.22 7.26
C LEU A 100 13.57 8.06 8.25
N LYS A 101 12.75 7.04 7.97
CA LYS A 101 12.48 5.90 8.87
C LYS A 101 11.97 6.30 10.26
N VAL A 102 11.16 7.36 10.35
CA VAL A 102 10.52 7.74 11.62
C VAL A 102 9.63 6.59 12.10
N PRO A 103 9.78 6.10 13.36
CA PRO A 103 8.88 5.09 13.92
C PRO A 103 7.61 5.72 14.49
N GLY A 104 6.54 4.93 14.61
CA GLY A 104 5.28 5.34 15.21
C GLY A 104 4.27 4.19 15.24
N VAL A 105 3.72 3.91 16.43
CA VAL A 105 2.59 2.99 16.61
C VAL A 105 1.29 3.76 16.43
N LYS A 106 0.23 3.06 16.00
CA LYS A 106 -1.12 3.62 16.02
C LYS A 106 -1.64 3.54 17.46
N GLU A 107 -2.14 4.66 17.98
CA GLU A 107 -2.87 4.68 19.26
C GLU A 107 -4.27 4.05 19.06
N GLU A 108 -4.72 3.27 20.04
CA GLU A 108 -6.04 2.60 20.02
C GLU A 108 -7.20 3.56 20.36
#